data_AF-H1ZRD2-F1
#
_entry.id   AF-H1ZRD2-F1
#
_cell.length_a   1.000
_cell.length_b   1.000
_cell.length_c   1.000
_cell.angle_alpha   90.00
_cell.angle_beta   90.00
_cell.angle_gamma   90.00
#
_symmetry.space_group_name_H-M   'P 1'
#
loop_
_entity.id
_entity.type
_entity.pdbx_description
1 polymer ?
#
loop_
_entity_poly.entity_id
_entity_poly.type
_entity_poly.pdbx_seq_one_letter_code
_entity_poly.pdbx_strand_id
1 'polypeptide(L)' 'YMIPSNELNPNNFRLLDVDNRIILPMNNQIRIMVTATDVIHSWTIPSLGVKVDAN' A
#
# COMPACT_ATOMS: atom_id res chain seq x y z
N TYR A 1 1.28 6.36 6.14
CA TYR A 1 2.62 5.89 6.56
C TYR A 1 2.53 4.59 7.33
N MET A 2 3.66 3.89 7.47
CA MET A 2 3.78 2.68 8.30
C MET A 2 3.59 3.04 9.78
N ILE A 3 2.86 2.21 10.52
CA ILE A 3 2.69 2.41 11.96
C ILE A 3 4.01 2.11 12.67
N PRO A 4 4.54 3.03 13.50
CA PRO A 4 5.76 2.79 14.27
C PRO A 4 5.60 1.61 15.22
N SER A 5 6.67 0.84 15.43
CA SER A 5 6.64 -0.37 16.28
C SER A 5 6.14 -0.13 17.71
N ASN A 6 6.33 1.08 18.25
CA ASN A 6 5.93 1.46 19.61
C ASN A 6 4.43 1.74 19.74
N GLU A 7 3.74 1.95 18.61
CA GLU A 7 2.32 2.31 18.54
C GLU A 7 1.46 1.15 17.97
N LEU A 8 2.07 -0.02 17.77
CA LEU A 8 1.37 -1.20 17.25
C LEU A 8 0.42 -1.77 18.32
N ASN A 9 -0.84 -1.99 17.93
CA ASN A 9 -1.76 -2.77 18.76
C ASN A 9 -1.43 -4.28 18.64
N PRO A 10 -1.88 -5.12 19.59
CA PRO A 10 -1.57 -6.56 19.59
C PRO A 10 -1.98 -7.33 18.32
N ASN A 11 -2.97 -6.83 17.57
CA ASN A 11 -3.46 -7.46 16.34
C ASN A 11 -2.81 -6.91 15.06
N ASN A 12 -1.89 -5.96 15.17
CA ASN A 12 -1.24 -5.35 14.02
C ASN A 12 -0.06 -6.19 13.54
N PHE A 13 0.16 -6.17 12.21
CA PHE A 13 1.32 -6.78 11.59
C PHE A 13 2.48 -5.80 11.52
N ARG A 14 3.59 -6.16 12.17
CA ARG A 14 4.83 -5.39 12.15
C ARG A 14 5.31 -5.20 10.70
N LEU A 15 5.63 -3.96 10.33
CA LEU A 15 6.07 -3.53 8.99
C LEU A 15 5.03 -3.63 7.85
N LEU A 16 3.79 -4.04 8.14
CA LEU A 16 2.75 -4.18 7.11
C LEU A 16 1.57 -3.24 7.34
N ASP A 17 1.23 -2.95 8.59
CA ASP A 17 0.15 -2.01 8.88
C ASP A 17 0.53 -0.56 8.64
N VAL A 18 -0.46 0.18 8.12
CA VAL A 18 -0.38 1.60 7.79
C VAL A 18 -1.47 2.38 8.52
N ASP A 19 -1.21 3.66 8.77
CA ASP A 19 -2.16 4.59 9.40
C ASP A 19 -3.47 4.76 8.60
N ASN A 20 -3.36 4.88 7.28
CA ASN A 20 -4.45 5.15 6.35
C ASN A 20 -4.41 4.08 5.26
N ARG A 21 -5.41 3.21 5.27
CA ARG A 21 -5.56 2.15 4.27
C ARG A 21 -6.27 2.70 3.04
N ILE A 22 -5.83 2.28 1.85
CA ILE A 22 -6.54 2.57 0.60
C ILE A 22 -7.82 1.73 0.59
N ILE A 23 -8.97 2.38 0.62
CA ILE A 23 -10.28 1.73 0.58
C ILE A 23 -10.76 1.72 -0.88
N LEU A 24 -11.15 0.55 -1.38
CA LEU A 24 -11.60 0.36 -2.76
C LEU A 24 -12.93 -0.42 -2.78
N PRO A 25 -13.84 -0.13 -3.72
CA PRO A 25 -15.06 -0.91 -3.89
C PRO A 25 -14.75 -2.30 -4.47
N MET A 26 -15.42 -3.33 -3.94
CA MET A 26 -15.29 -4.69 -4.45
C MET A 26 -16.07 -4.86 -5.78
N ASN A 27 -15.65 -5.83 -6.61
CA ASN A 27 -16.32 -6.23 -7.85
C ASN A 27 -16.53 -5.12 -8.90
N ASN A 28 -15.69 -4.09 -8.87
CA ASN A 28 -15.69 -3.03 -9.87
C ASN A 28 -14.33 -2.97 -10.58
N GLN A 29 -14.34 -2.57 -11.85
CA GLN A 29 -13.11 -2.36 -12.60
C GLN A 29 -12.43 -1.08 -12.10
N ILE A 30 -11.23 -1.22 -11.54
CA ILE A 30 -10.45 -0.11 -10.99
C ILE A 30 -9.22 0.09 -11.86
N ARG A 31 -8.94 1.35 -12.23
CA ARG A 31 -7.69 1.76 -12.86
C ARG A 31 -6.90 2.61 -11.88
N ILE A 32 -5.65 2.21 -11.62
CA ILE A 32 -4.74 2.93 -10.72
C ILE A 32 -3.61 3.52 -11.58
N MET A 33 -3.34 4.81 -11.40
CA MET A 33 -2.19 5.50 -12.01
C MET A 33 -1.12 5.70 -10.95
N VAL A 34 0.13 5.34 -11.25
CA VAL A 34 1.24 5.37 -10.31
C VAL A 34 2.39 6.18 -10.91
N THR A 35 2.95 7.12 -10.14
CA THR A 35 4.11 7.97 -10.49
C THR A 35 4.83 8.36 -9.21
N ALA A 36 6.09 8.78 -9.29
CA ALA A 36 6.87 9.26 -8.16
C ALA A 36 7.11 10.78 -8.25
N THR A 37 7.27 11.43 -7.09
CA THR A 37 7.59 12.86 -7.01
C THR A 37 9.07 13.13 -6.75
N ASP A 38 9.82 12.11 -6.36
CA ASP A 38 11.20 12.16 -5.93
C ASP A 38 12.07 11.17 -6.71
N VAL A 39 12.16 9.91 -6.26
CA VAL A 39 12.99 8.86 -6.86
C VAL A 39 12.12 7.67 -7.27
N ILE A 40 12.73 6.71 -7.94
CA ILE A 40 12.02 5.52 -8.40
C ILE A 40 11.52 4.71 -7.19
N HIS A 41 10.23 4.38 -7.22
CA HIS A 41 9.58 3.48 -6.28
C HIS A 41 8.83 2.37 -7.04
N SER A 42 8.30 1.36 -6.33
CA SER A 42 7.47 0.32 -6.95
C SER A 42 6.28 0.02 -6.06
N TRP A 43 5.08 0.12 -6.61
CA TRP A 43 3.82 -0.13 -5.91
C TRP A 43 3.38 -1.58 -6.16
N THR A 44 3.34 -2.40 -5.11
CA THR A 44 3.11 -3.85 -5.21
C THR A 44 2.04 -4.32 -4.23
N ILE A 45 1.09 -5.11 -4.73
CA ILE A 45 0.10 -5.87 -3.93
C ILE A 45 0.09 -7.32 -4.44
N PRO A 46 0.81 -8.25 -3.79
CA PRO A 46 0.98 -9.61 -4.30
C PRO A 46 -0.32 -10.40 -4.43
N SER A 47 -1.25 -10.22 -3.50
CA SER A 47 -2.55 -10.93 -3.51
C SER A 47 -3.46 -10.51 -4.67
N LEU A 48 -3.25 -9.32 -5.23
CA LEU A 48 -3.94 -8.85 -6.43
C LEU A 48 -3.14 -9.15 -7.72
N GLY A 49 -1.92 -9.69 -7.59
CA GLY A 49 -1.03 -9.89 -8.72
C GLY A 49 -0.53 -8.60 -9.37
N VAL A 50 -0.52 -7.48 -8.63
CA VAL A 50 -0.15 -6.15 -9.17
C VAL A 50 1.24 -5.75 -8.68
N LYS A 51 2.11 -5.37 -9.62
CA LYS A 51 3.37 -4.66 -9.39
C LYS A 51 3.55 -3.62 -10.50
N VAL A 52 3.74 -2.36 -10.14
CA VAL A 52 3.95 -1.26 -11.10
C VAL A 52 5.04 -0.34 -10.57
N ASP A 53 6.04 -0.05 -11.41
CA ASP A 53 7.11 0.88 -11.06
C ASP A 53 6.60 2.33 -11.19
N ALA A 54 6.96 3.15 -10.22
CA ALA A 54 6.62 4.55 -10.08
C ALA A 54 7.85 5.39 -10.40
N ASN A 55 7.80 6.12 -11.52
CA ASN A 55 8.84 7.04 -11.97
C ASN A 55 8.34 8.48 -11.94
#